data_AF-U2V6U8-F1
#
_entry.id   AF-U2V6U8-F1
#
_cell.length_a   1.000
_cell.length_b   1.000
_cell.length_c   1.000
_cell.angle_alpha   90.00
_cell.angle_beta   90.00
_cell.angle_gamma   90.00
#
_symmetry.space_group_name_H-M   'P 1'
#
loop_
_entity.id
_entity.type
_entity.pdbx_description
1 polymer ?
#
loop_
_entity_poly.entity_id
_entity_poly.type
_entity_poly.pdbx_seq_one_letter_code
_entity_poly.pdbx_strand_id
1 'polypeptide(L)'
;MFKKIILGILVLASISFARTNKEIIDAGNERQKVIFDKNFNSSKDKTAVANSTYTEVMTNLYNENRAYFDKEFARLSGNRRSNFRTMYAYYSDYVLEYRKFLQNAFGAFLADTGEFQSYAYTNNYLLLETFNLNMNTYLEAEKDPKTVDENINAIYDYLYSTGDKIDKEEYKKMLSSKMQTIVDEEYDKLERLLDVRGTEGKEMKKAAAASKSSLKKLRKLYNNYDKWFDDYINTSSLSYGNKEKLKKIVKFENISNIKFIIQSIEKKEEK
;
A
#
# COMPACT_ATOMS: atom_id res chain seq x y z
N MET A 1 13.10 -21.64 -6.58
CA MET A 1 13.27 -20.77 -5.41
C MET A 1 13.56 -19.34 -5.82
N PHE A 2 14.74 -18.95 -6.34
CA PHE A 2 14.96 -17.64 -7.07
C PHE A 2 13.85 -17.29 -8.08
N LYS A 3 13.27 -18.35 -8.66
CA LYS A 3 12.17 -18.35 -9.63
C LYS A 3 10.75 -18.13 -9.08
N LYS A 4 10.48 -18.20 -7.75
CA LYS A 4 9.18 -17.82 -7.12
C LYS A 4 9.20 -16.39 -6.57
N ILE A 5 10.40 -15.89 -6.31
CA ILE A 5 10.74 -14.58 -5.71
C ILE A 5 10.60 -13.45 -6.74
N ILE A 6 10.92 -13.78 -7.98
CA ILE A 6 10.52 -13.01 -9.15
C ILE A 6 8.97 -12.96 -9.20
N LEU A 7 8.21 -14.05 -9.01
CA LEU A 7 6.74 -14.10 -9.25
C LEU A 7 5.80 -13.14 -8.47
N GLY A 8 6.28 -12.37 -7.48
CA GLY A 8 5.57 -11.19 -6.95
C GLY A 8 5.88 -9.87 -7.70
N ILE A 9 6.51 -9.97 -8.87
CA ILE A 9 6.74 -8.96 -9.90
C ILE A 9 5.56 -7.99 -9.98
N LEU A 10 5.79 -6.68 -9.83
CA LEU A 10 5.05 -5.64 -10.54
C LEU A 10 3.51 -5.81 -10.56
N VAL A 11 2.79 -5.70 -9.45
CA VAL A 11 1.39 -5.26 -9.68
C VAL A 11 1.50 -3.86 -10.31
N LEU A 12 0.75 -3.56 -11.37
CA LEU A 12 0.86 -2.32 -12.15
C LEU A 12 -0.48 -1.92 -12.76
N ALA A 13 -1.40 -1.38 -11.99
CA ALA A 13 -2.43 -0.45 -12.42
C ALA A 13 -1.80 0.78 -13.08
N SER A 14 -1.41 0.60 -14.34
CA SER A 14 -1.42 1.67 -15.30
C SER A 14 -2.78 1.58 -15.99
N ILE A 15 -3.55 2.65 -15.86
CA ILE A 15 -4.71 3.12 -16.65
C ILE A 15 -5.70 3.81 -15.70
N SER A 16 -6.25 4.91 -16.21
CA SER A 16 -7.41 5.64 -15.71
C SER A 16 -8.39 4.83 -14.86
N PHE A 17 -8.85 5.45 -13.78
CA PHE A 17 -10.06 5.13 -13.03
C PHE A 17 -11.15 4.48 -13.90
N ALA A 18 -11.65 3.34 -13.45
CA ALA A 18 -12.62 2.51 -14.13
C ALA A 18 -13.89 2.42 -13.30
N ARG A 19 -14.96 1.86 -13.88
CA ARG A 19 -16.24 1.71 -13.15
C ARG A 19 -16.05 0.83 -11.92
N THR A 20 -15.18 -0.18 -12.01
CA THR A 20 -14.88 -1.09 -10.91
C THR A 20 -13.38 -1.16 -10.60
N ASN A 21 -13.04 -1.34 -9.33
CA ASN A 21 -11.69 -1.66 -8.87
C ASN A 21 -11.21 -3.00 -9.43
N LYS A 22 -12.15 -3.93 -9.67
CA LYS A 22 -11.84 -5.20 -10.33
C LYS A 22 -11.25 -5.00 -11.72
N GLU A 23 -11.82 -4.10 -12.53
CA GLU A 23 -11.28 -3.76 -13.85
C GLU A 23 -9.87 -3.19 -13.75
N ILE A 24 -9.61 -2.31 -12.77
CA ILE A 24 -8.28 -1.72 -12.54
C ILE A 24 -7.27 -2.82 -12.18
N ILE A 25 -7.64 -3.72 -11.25
CA ILE A 25 -6.79 -4.83 -10.80
C ILE A 25 -6.52 -5.80 -11.96
N ASP A 26 -7.55 -6.21 -12.70
CA ASP A 26 -7.42 -7.16 -13.81
C ASP A 26 -6.53 -6.57 -14.92
N ALA A 27 -6.72 -5.30 -15.30
CA ALA A 27 -5.84 -4.60 -16.25
C ALA A 27 -4.39 -4.50 -15.75
N GLY A 28 -4.22 -4.28 -14.44
CA GLY A 28 -2.89 -4.26 -13.83
C GLY A 28 -2.17 -5.61 -13.90
N ASN A 29 -2.89 -6.69 -13.62
CA ASN A 29 -2.40 -8.07 -13.71
C ASN A 29 -2.04 -8.47 -15.15
N GLU A 30 -2.79 -8.03 -16.15
CA GLU A 30 -2.47 -8.27 -17.56
C GLU A 30 -1.17 -7.57 -17.97
N ARG A 31 -1.00 -6.30 -17.59
CA ARG A 31 0.22 -5.53 -17.89
C ARG A 31 1.44 -6.09 -17.19
N GLN A 32 1.29 -6.49 -15.93
CA GLN A 32 2.31 -7.23 -15.16
C GLN A 32 2.81 -8.43 -15.96
N LYS A 33 1.90 -9.27 -16.44
CA LYS A 33 2.23 -10.47 -17.20
C LYS A 33 3.00 -10.14 -18.48
N VAL A 34 2.56 -9.14 -19.24
CA VAL A 34 3.24 -8.70 -20.47
C VAL A 34 4.66 -8.22 -20.19
N ILE A 35 4.86 -7.40 -19.15
CA ILE A 35 6.18 -6.89 -18.77
C ILE A 35 7.07 -8.02 -18.26
N PHE A 36 6.53 -8.93 -17.47
CA PHE A 36 7.25 -10.12 -17.03
C PHE A 36 7.74 -10.94 -18.22
N ASP A 37 6.83 -11.28 -19.13
CA ASP A 37 7.12 -12.11 -20.28
C ASP A 37 8.16 -11.46 -21.20
N LYS A 38 8.08 -10.13 -21.40
CA LYS A 38 9.02 -9.36 -22.21
C LYS A 38 10.44 -9.36 -21.65
N ASN A 39 10.59 -9.24 -20.33
CA ASN A 39 11.86 -8.89 -19.70
C ASN A 39 12.56 -10.07 -19.02
N PHE A 40 11.83 -11.11 -18.59
CA PHE A 40 12.39 -12.16 -17.73
C PHE A 40 12.45 -13.55 -18.37
N ASN A 41 11.81 -13.75 -19.52
CA ASN A 41 11.86 -15.02 -20.25
C ASN A 41 13.15 -15.21 -21.08
N SER A 42 13.87 -14.13 -21.42
CA SER A 42 15.04 -14.17 -22.32
C SER A 42 16.37 -13.64 -21.72
N SER A 43 16.36 -13.03 -20.53
CA SER A 43 17.57 -12.42 -19.94
C SER A 43 18.42 -13.39 -19.10
N LYS A 44 19.74 -13.35 -19.29
CA LYS A 44 20.75 -14.02 -18.44
C LYS A 44 20.99 -13.30 -17.11
N ASP A 45 20.74 -11.98 -17.03
CA ASP A 45 20.82 -11.17 -15.81
C ASP A 45 19.44 -10.56 -15.51
N LYS A 46 18.72 -11.22 -14.60
CA LYS A 46 17.34 -10.86 -14.24
C LYS A 46 17.28 -9.72 -13.23
N THR A 47 18.36 -9.45 -12.50
CA THR A 47 18.39 -8.42 -11.44
C THR A 47 18.58 -7.03 -12.03
N ALA A 48 19.48 -6.89 -13.01
CA ALA A 48 19.68 -5.62 -13.70
C ALA A 48 18.41 -5.18 -14.46
N VAL A 49 17.74 -6.13 -15.12
CA VAL A 49 16.48 -5.90 -15.84
C VAL A 49 15.34 -5.54 -14.89
N ALA A 50 15.26 -6.14 -13.70
CA ALA A 50 14.26 -5.78 -12.70
C ALA A 50 14.39 -4.32 -12.25
N ASN A 51 15.61 -3.86 -11.99
CA ASN A 51 15.87 -2.50 -11.51
C ASN A 51 15.55 -1.42 -12.56
N SER A 52 15.92 -1.64 -13.83
CA SER A 52 15.62 -0.68 -14.92
C SER A 52 14.13 -0.64 -15.25
N THR A 53 13.51 -1.82 -15.42
CA THR A 53 12.07 -1.97 -15.69
C THR A 53 11.25 -1.33 -14.57
N TYR A 54 11.62 -1.55 -13.30
CA TYR A 54 10.95 -0.92 -12.17
C TYR A 54 11.03 0.60 -12.20
N THR A 55 12.22 1.15 -12.46
CA THR A 55 12.41 2.61 -12.45
C THR A 55 11.54 3.29 -13.52
N GLU A 56 11.55 2.76 -14.75
CA GLU A 56 10.72 3.26 -15.85
C GLU A 56 9.23 3.21 -15.49
N VAL A 57 8.79 2.05 -15.01
CA VAL A 57 7.39 1.80 -14.66
C VAL A 57 6.90 2.70 -13.53
N MET A 58 7.68 2.85 -12.45
CA MET A 58 7.32 3.72 -11.34
C MET A 58 7.30 5.19 -11.73
N THR A 59 8.23 5.62 -12.58
CA THR A 59 8.23 6.99 -13.11
C THR A 59 6.98 7.25 -13.94
N ASN A 60 6.60 6.32 -14.82
CA ASN A 60 5.40 6.46 -15.64
C ASN A 60 4.13 6.50 -14.79
N LEU A 61 3.97 5.56 -13.86
CA LEU A 61 2.83 5.51 -12.95
C LEU A 61 2.69 6.76 -12.08
N TYR A 62 3.81 7.21 -11.51
CA TYR A 62 3.82 8.40 -10.68
C TYR A 62 3.38 9.64 -11.49
N ASN A 63 3.85 9.77 -12.73
CA ASN A 63 3.48 10.86 -13.62
C ASN A 63 2.01 10.78 -14.06
N GLU A 64 1.51 9.59 -14.40
CA GLU A 64 0.11 9.36 -14.78
C GLU A 64 -0.84 9.68 -13.62
N ASN A 65 -0.55 9.15 -12.43
CA ASN A 65 -1.33 9.41 -11.21
C ASN A 65 -1.36 10.90 -10.88
N ARG A 66 -0.21 11.56 -10.91
CA ARG A 66 -0.11 13.00 -10.64
C ARG A 66 -0.94 13.81 -11.62
N ALA A 67 -0.81 13.56 -12.93
CA ALA A 67 -1.56 14.27 -13.95
C ALA A 67 -3.08 14.07 -13.81
N TYR A 68 -3.51 12.89 -13.36
CA TYR A 68 -4.91 12.63 -13.07
C TYR A 68 -5.39 13.38 -11.82
N PHE A 69 -4.68 13.27 -10.69
CA PHE A 69 -5.08 13.95 -9.45
C PHE A 69 -5.04 15.46 -9.58
N ASP A 70 -4.16 16.02 -10.41
CA ASP A 70 -4.16 17.45 -10.75
C ASP A 70 -5.44 17.86 -11.49
N LYS A 71 -5.98 17.01 -12.38
CA LYS A 71 -7.27 17.25 -13.06
C LYS A 71 -8.44 17.15 -12.09
N GLU A 72 -8.46 16.15 -11.21
CA GLU A 72 -9.50 16.05 -10.19
C GLU A 72 -9.45 17.24 -9.23
N PHE A 73 -8.26 17.62 -8.79
CA PHE A 73 -8.04 18.79 -7.94
C PHE A 73 -8.56 20.09 -8.58
N ALA A 74 -8.42 20.23 -9.90
CA ALA A 74 -8.92 21.40 -10.63
C ALA A 74 -10.46 21.51 -10.60
N ARG A 75 -11.19 20.40 -10.38
CA ARG A 75 -12.65 20.37 -10.31
C ARG A 75 -13.19 20.58 -8.89
N LEU A 76 -12.36 20.42 -7.86
CA LEU A 76 -12.77 20.60 -6.46
C LEU A 76 -12.83 22.09 -6.08
N SER A 77 -13.74 22.44 -5.17
CA SER A 77 -13.86 23.79 -4.61
C SER A 77 -14.01 23.76 -3.07
N GLY A 78 -13.83 24.91 -2.44
CA GLY A 78 -13.99 25.09 -0.98
C GLY A 78 -13.13 24.15 -0.13
N ASN A 79 -13.70 23.73 1.01
CA ASN A 79 -13.01 22.87 1.98
C ASN A 79 -12.62 21.51 1.38
N ARG A 80 -13.41 20.97 0.45
CA ARG A 80 -13.11 19.69 -0.22
C ARG A 80 -11.78 19.75 -0.98
N ARG A 81 -11.50 20.87 -1.66
CA ARG A 81 -10.22 21.11 -2.35
C ARG A 81 -9.05 21.21 -1.37
N SER A 82 -9.23 21.93 -0.26
CA SER A 82 -8.19 22.10 0.77
C SER A 82 -7.87 20.77 1.47
N ASN A 83 -8.89 20.01 1.83
CA ASN A 83 -8.75 18.70 2.46
C ASN A 83 -8.04 17.71 1.53
N PHE A 84 -8.44 17.65 0.25
CA PHE A 84 -7.76 16.79 -0.73
C PHE A 84 -6.28 17.13 -0.88
N ARG A 85 -5.94 18.42 -1.02
CA ARG A 85 -4.53 18.85 -1.16
C ARG A 85 -3.69 18.45 0.05
N THR A 86 -4.25 18.64 1.24
CA THR A 86 -3.55 18.30 2.49
C THR A 86 -3.41 16.79 2.65
N MET A 87 -4.48 16.03 2.38
CA MET A 87 -4.47 14.56 2.34
C MET A 87 -3.38 14.04 1.39
N TYR A 88 -3.35 14.55 0.15
CA TYR A 88 -2.39 14.11 -0.87
C TYR A 88 -0.94 14.46 -0.50
N ALA A 89 -0.71 15.59 0.15
CA ALA A 89 0.61 15.96 0.65
C ALA A 89 1.10 14.99 1.74
N TYR A 90 0.27 14.69 2.75
CA TYR A 90 0.61 13.72 3.78
C TYR A 90 0.78 12.31 3.22
N TYR A 91 -0.06 11.92 2.26
CA TYR A 91 0.07 10.65 1.55
C TYR A 91 1.41 10.56 0.81
N SER A 92 1.80 11.63 0.10
CA SER A 92 3.08 11.68 -0.62
C SER A 92 4.27 11.56 0.33
N ASP A 93 4.24 12.28 1.46
CA ASP A 93 5.27 12.17 2.50
C ASP A 93 5.29 10.78 3.14
N TYR A 94 4.11 10.18 3.34
CA TYR A 94 3.96 8.82 3.87
C TYR A 94 4.61 7.79 2.93
N VAL A 95 4.37 7.86 1.63
CA VAL A 95 5.00 6.98 0.62
C VAL A 95 6.53 7.08 0.66
N LEU A 96 7.07 8.30 0.73
CA LEU A 96 8.52 8.53 0.80
C LEU A 96 9.14 7.94 2.07
N GLU A 97 8.49 8.14 3.22
CA GLU A 97 8.96 7.57 4.48
C GLU A 97 8.77 6.05 4.51
N TYR A 98 7.71 5.52 3.89
CA TYR A 98 7.45 4.07 3.78
C TYR A 98 8.59 3.40 3.02
N ARG A 99 8.99 3.95 1.87
CA ARG A 99 10.15 3.47 1.12
C ARG A 99 11.43 3.48 1.95
N LYS A 100 11.68 4.56 2.70
CA LYS A 100 12.86 4.66 3.59
C LYS A 100 12.81 3.61 4.70
N PHE A 101 11.64 3.38 5.28
CA PHE A 101 11.43 2.34 6.28
C PHE A 101 11.77 0.96 5.70
N LEU A 102 11.22 0.61 4.52
CA LEU A 102 11.49 -0.65 3.85
C LEU A 102 12.98 -0.83 3.54
N GLN A 103 13.67 0.23 3.10
CA GLN A 103 15.12 0.20 2.88
C GLN A 103 15.90 -0.20 4.14
N ASN A 104 15.54 0.36 5.29
CA ASN A 104 16.20 0.04 6.55
C ASN A 104 15.83 -1.35 7.07
N ALA A 105 14.54 -1.70 7.03
CA ALA A 105 14.02 -2.93 7.61
C ALA A 105 14.35 -4.13 6.73
N PHE A 106 13.94 -4.12 5.46
CA PHE A 106 14.16 -5.25 4.56
C PHE A 106 15.64 -5.41 4.19
N GLY A 107 16.39 -4.31 4.06
CA GLY A 107 17.83 -4.37 3.76
C GLY A 107 18.66 -5.07 4.84
N ALA A 108 18.17 -5.12 6.07
CA ALA A 108 18.87 -5.76 7.20
C ALA A 108 18.22 -7.08 7.64
N PHE A 109 16.90 -7.19 7.59
CA PHE A 109 16.16 -8.26 8.29
C PHE A 109 15.54 -9.32 7.38
N LEU A 110 15.55 -9.14 6.05
CA LEU A 110 15.14 -10.21 5.14
C LEU A 110 16.10 -11.40 5.23
N ALA A 111 15.54 -12.60 5.10
CA ALA A 111 16.32 -13.84 5.10
C ALA A 111 17.24 -13.94 3.87
N ASP A 112 16.79 -13.45 2.70
CA ASP A 112 17.59 -13.37 1.48
C ASP A 112 17.65 -11.91 1.01
N THR A 113 18.85 -11.32 1.14
CA THR A 113 19.11 -9.92 0.76
C THR A 113 19.03 -9.70 -0.76
N GLY A 114 19.10 -10.76 -1.57
CA GLY A 114 18.82 -10.71 -3.00
C GLY A 114 17.34 -10.42 -3.32
N GLU A 115 16.44 -10.62 -2.36
CA GLU A 115 15.01 -10.35 -2.50
C GLU A 115 14.64 -8.91 -2.11
N PHE A 116 15.53 -8.19 -1.43
CA PHE A 116 15.27 -6.85 -0.87
C PHE A 116 14.62 -5.89 -1.85
N GLN A 117 15.23 -5.71 -3.02
CA GLN A 117 14.74 -4.77 -4.02
C GLN A 117 13.33 -5.15 -4.48
N SER A 118 13.12 -6.43 -4.79
CA SER A 118 11.82 -6.95 -5.22
C SER A 118 10.73 -6.71 -4.18
N TYR A 119 10.98 -7.04 -2.90
CA TYR A 119 10.00 -6.82 -1.83
C TYR A 119 9.75 -5.35 -1.56
N ALA A 120 10.79 -4.53 -1.50
CA ALA A 120 10.66 -3.10 -1.27
C ALA A 120 9.85 -2.42 -2.39
N TYR A 121 10.06 -2.87 -3.63
CA TYR A 121 9.35 -2.39 -4.80
C TYR A 121 7.90 -2.83 -4.85
N THR A 122 7.61 -4.11 -4.62
CA THR A 122 6.24 -4.61 -4.57
C THR A 122 5.43 -3.89 -3.49
N ASN A 123 6.00 -3.64 -2.30
CA ASN A 123 5.28 -2.97 -1.22
C ASN A 123 5.04 -1.49 -1.49
N ASN A 124 6.05 -0.78 -2.01
CA ASN A 124 5.89 0.63 -2.37
C ASN A 124 4.86 0.79 -3.51
N TYR A 125 4.86 -0.13 -4.47
CA TYR A 125 3.87 -0.14 -5.52
C TYR A 125 2.46 -0.42 -4.98
N LEU A 126 2.30 -1.46 -4.15
CA LEU A 126 1.00 -1.83 -3.59
C LEU A 126 0.39 -0.64 -2.84
N LEU A 127 1.20 0.11 -2.09
CA LEU A 127 0.77 1.33 -1.44
C LEU A 127 0.22 2.39 -2.43
N LEU A 128 0.89 2.60 -3.57
CA LEU A 128 0.43 3.52 -4.63
C LEU A 128 -0.87 3.05 -5.27
N GLU A 129 -1.00 1.75 -5.51
CA GLU A 129 -2.18 1.18 -6.12
C GLU A 129 -3.39 1.25 -5.20
N THR A 130 -3.25 0.88 -3.93
CA THR A 130 -4.39 0.89 -3.02
C THR A 130 -4.93 2.30 -2.81
N PHE A 131 -4.05 3.32 -2.81
CA PHE A 131 -4.48 4.72 -2.88
C PHE A 131 -5.34 5.01 -4.12
N ASN A 132 -4.93 4.54 -5.29
CA ASN A 132 -5.70 4.69 -6.52
C ASN A 132 -7.05 3.96 -6.44
N LEU A 133 -7.09 2.73 -5.91
CA LEU A 133 -8.33 1.98 -5.71
C LEU A 133 -9.30 2.70 -4.76
N ASN A 134 -8.78 3.33 -3.69
CA ASN A 134 -9.58 4.14 -2.77
C ASN A 134 -10.15 5.38 -3.44
N MET A 135 -9.31 6.09 -4.18
CA MET A 135 -9.75 7.23 -4.96
C MET A 135 -10.79 6.80 -6.00
N ASN A 136 -10.71 5.58 -6.53
CA ASN A 136 -11.63 5.11 -7.57
C ASN A 136 -12.98 4.79 -7.00
N THR A 137 -12.96 4.03 -5.92
CA THR A 137 -14.14 3.78 -5.09
C THR A 137 -14.86 5.08 -4.77
N TYR A 138 -14.12 6.11 -4.34
CA TYR A 138 -14.69 7.40 -4.03
C TYR A 138 -15.27 8.13 -5.26
N LEU A 139 -14.50 8.26 -6.33
CA LEU A 139 -14.90 9.02 -7.52
C LEU A 139 -16.08 8.36 -8.24
N GLU A 140 -16.14 7.02 -8.27
CA GLU A 140 -17.28 6.29 -8.79
C GLU A 140 -18.49 6.38 -7.85
N ALA A 141 -18.29 6.38 -6.53
CA ALA A 141 -19.39 6.56 -5.58
C ALA A 141 -20.09 7.92 -5.72
N GLU A 142 -19.34 8.97 -6.07
CA GLU A 142 -19.89 10.31 -6.33
C GLU A 142 -20.76 10.34 -7.59
N LYS A 143 -20.57 9.40 -8.53
CA LYS A 143 -21.38 9.25 -9.74
C LYS A 143 -22.57 8.30 -9.51
N ASP A 144 -22.28 7.14 -8.94
CA ASP A 144 -23.26 6.09 -8.61
C ASP A 144 -22.90 5.45 -7.26
N PRO A 145 -23.61 5.80 -6.17
CA PRO A 145 -23.37 5.27 -4.83
C PRO A 145 -23.50 3.74 -4.73
N LYS A 146 -24.12 3.06 -5.71
CA LYS A 146 -24.27 1.60 -5.73
C LYS A 146 -22.96 0.87 -6.02
N THR A 147 -21.97 1.56 -6.60
CA THR A 147 -20.66 0.99 -6.92
C THR A 147 -19.78 0.76 -5.69
N VAL A 148 -20.10 1.38 -4.55
CA VAL A 148 -19.27 1.36 -3.32
C VAL A 148 -18.99 -0.05 -2.84
N ASP A 149 -20.01 -0.90 -2.74
CA ASP A 149 -19.84 -2.23 -2.15
C ASP A 149 -19.02 -3.16 -3.04
N GLU A 150 -19.25 -3.14 -4.35
CA GLU A 150 -18.44 -3.89 -5.31
C GLU A 150 -16.97 -3.46 -5.27
N ASN A 151 -16.73 -2.15 -5.30
CA ASN A 151 -15.37 -1.60 -5.29
C ASN A 151 -14.61 -1.88 -4.00
N ILE A 152 -15.27 -1.79 -2.85
CA ILE A 152 -14.66 -2.09 -1.56
C ILE A 152 -14.42 -3.60 -1.41
N ASN A 153 -15.33 -4.45 -1.88
CA ASN A 153 -15.13 -5.90 -1.86
C ASN A 153 -13.92 -6.31 -2.70
N ALA A 154 -13.70 -5.68 -3.86
CA ALA A 154 -12.52 -5.93 -4.66
C ALA A 154 -11.21 -5.60 -3.91
N ILE A 155 -11.18 -4.51 -3.11
CA ILE A 155 -10.00 -4.18 -2.29
C ILE A 155 -9.79 -5.21 -1.18
N TYR A 156 -10.87 -5.64 -0.51
CA TYR A 156 -10.78 -6.71 0.49
C TYR A 156 -10.24 -8.00 -0.13
N ASP A 157 -10.77 -8.41 -1.28
CA ASP A 157 -10.32 -9.63 -1.97
C ASP A 157 -8.86 -9.53 -2.42
N TYR A 158 -8.44 -8.32 -2.81
CA TYR A 158 -7.11 -8.06 -3.30
C TYR A 158 -6.03 -8.07 -2.20
N LEU A 159 -6.33 -7.51 -1.02
CA LEU A 159 -5.34 -7.33 0.05
C LEU A 159 -5.41 -8.37 1.17
N TYR A 160 -6.53 -9.10 1.27
CA TYR A 160 -6.71 -10.06 2.35
C TYR A 160 -5.71 -11.21 2.25
N SER A 161 -4.90 -11.37 3.30
CA SER A 161 -3.96 -12.47 3.39
C SER A 161 -4.66 -13.75 3.87
N THR A 162 -4.55 -14.83 3.10
CA THR A 162 -5.13 -16.12 3.47
C THR A 162 -4.49 -16.64 4.74
N GLY A 163 -5.30 -16.96 5.76
CA GLY A 163 -4.81 -17.40 7.07
C GLY A 163 -4.60 -16.26 8.07
N ASP A 164 -5.08 -15.05 7.78
CA ASP A 164 -5.19 -13.99 8.80
C ASP A 164 -6.08 -14.46 9.97
N LYS A 165 -5.76 -13.99 11.18
CA LYS A 165 -6.49 -14.31 12.41
C LYS A 165 -7.89 -13.71 12.45
N ILE A 166 -8.10 -12.60 11.74
CA ILE A 166 -9.40 -11.95 11.60
C ILE A 166 -9.94 -12.32 10.24
N ASP A 167 -11.19 -12.79 10.19
CA ASP A 167 -11.82 -13.17 8.94
C ASP A 167 -12.11 -11.92 8.07
N LYS A 168 -12.08 -12.10 6.74
CA LYS A 168 -12.35 -11.01 5.79
C LYS A 168 -13.74 -10.40 6.00
N GLU A 169 -14.76 -11.21 6.29
CA GLU A 169 -16.12 -10.74 6.54
C GLU A 169 -16.26 -10.05 7.90
N GLU A 170 -15.42 -10.40 8.88
CA GLU A 170 -15.33 -9.67 10.15
C GLU A 170 -14.76 -8.27 9.94
N TYR A 171 -13.71 -8.13 9.12
CA TYR A 171 -13.18 -6.82 8.74
C TYR A 171 -14.26 -5.95 8.09
N LYS A 172 -15.03 -6.48 7.14
CA LYS A 172 -16.10 -5.71 6.45
C LYS A 172 -17.12 -5.13 7.42
N LYS A 173 -17.50 -5.89 8.46
CA LYS A 173 -18.50 -5.51 9.47
C LYS A 173 -17.95 -4.62 10.59
N MET A 174 -16.62 -4.57 10.74
CA MET A 174 -15.97 -3.84 11.82
C MET A 174 -16.20 -2.32 11.71
N LEU A 175 -16.23 -1.65 12.87
CA LEU A 175 -16.27 -0.18 12.95
C LEU A 175 -14.90 0.42 12.61
N SER A 176 -14.91 1.60 12.01
CA SER A 176 -13.68 2.34 11.68
C SER A 176 -12.77 2.58 12.89
N SER A 177 -13.36 2.91 14.05
CA SER A 177 -12.61 3.09 15.30
C SER A 177 -11.92 1.81 15.78
N LYS A 178 -12.56 0.64 15.61
CA LYS A 178 -11.96 -0.65 15.97
C LYS A 178 -10.85 -1.05 15.00
N MET A 179 -11.00 -0.74 13.71
CA MET A 179 -9.91 -0.90 12.74
C MET A 179 -8.70 -0.01 13.10
N GLN A 180 -8.94 1.22 13.54
CA GLN A 180 -7.86 2.10 13.99
C GLN A 180 -7.10 1.49 15.17
N THR A 181 -7.80 0.88 16.13
CA THR A 181 -7.12 0.13 17.22
C THR A 181 -6.23 -0.98 16.67
N ILE A 182 -6.68 -1.72 15.65
CA ILE A 182 -5.85 -2.78 15.04
C ILE A 182 -4.64 -2.18 14.32
N VAL A 183 -4.79 -1.06 13.60
CA VAL A 183 -3.65 -0.35 13.00
C VAL A 183 -2.59 -0.06 14.07
N ASP A 184 -3.00 0.53 15.19
CA ASP A 184 -2.09 0.85 16.29
C ASP A 184 -1.42 -0.40 16.88
N GLU A 185 -2.19 -1.48 17.07
CA GLU A 185 -1.66 -2.77 17.53
C GLU A 185 -0.63 -3.38 16.56
N GLU A 186 -0.86 -3.30 15.24
CA GLU A 186 0.09 -3.80 14.24
C GLU A 186 1.38 -2.98 14.19
N TYR A 187 1.30 -1.64 14.32
CA TYR A 187 2.49 -0.80 14.47
C TYR A 187 3.29 -1.17 15.72
N ASP A 188 2.62 -1.40 16.86
CA ASP A 188 3.29 -1.79 18.10
C ASP A 188 3.92 -3.19 17.99
N LYS A 189 3.28 -4.13 17.27
CA LYS A 189 3.85 -5.45 16.98
C LYS A 189 5.11 -5.33 16.14
N LEU A 190 5.09 -4.52 15.08
CA LEU A 190 6.24 -4.28 14.23
C LEU A 190 7.39 -3.63 15.01
N GLU A 191 7.09 -2.67 15.88
CA GLU A 191 8.11 -2.06 16.74
C GLU A 191 8.77 -3.09 17.68
N ARG A 192 7.97 -3.94 18.35
CA ARG A 192 8.48 -5.02 19.20
C ARG A 192 9.33 -6.02 18.41
N LEU A 193 8.92 -6.37 17.19
CA LEU A 193 9.69 -7.25 16.32
C LEU A 193 11.05 -6.65 15.99
N LEU A 194 11.11 -5.34 15.68
CA LEU A 194 12.39 -4.65 15.44
C LEU A 194 13.28 -4.66 16.69
N ASP A 195 12.72 -4.53 17.89
CA ASP A 195 13.48 -4.64 19.14
C ASP A 195 14.08 -6.05 19.29
N VAL A 196 13.29 -7.10 19.04
CA VAL A 196 13.76 -8.50 19.07
C VAL A 196 14.88 -8.72 18.05
N ARG A 197 14.65 -8.36 16.78
CA ARG A 197 15.65 -8.49 15.70
C ARG A 197 16.90 -7.65 16.00
N GLY A 198 16.76 -6.51 16.67
CA GLY A 198 17.87 -5.65 17.09
C GLY A 198 18.83 -6.31 18.09
N THR A 199 18.45 -7.42 18.73
CA THR A 199 19.33 -8.19 19.63
C THR A 199 20.28 -9.14 18.90
N GLU A 200 20.10 -9.34 17.59
CA GLU A 200 20.85 -10.31 16.76
C GLU A 200 22.29 -9.88 16.41
N GLY A 201 22.78 -8.78 17.00
CA GLY A 201 24.16 -8.31 16.84
C GLY A 201 24.28 -6.80 16.67
N LYS A 202 25.52 -6.30 16.59
CA LYS A 202 25.81 -4.86 16.54
C LYS A 202 25.24 -4.19 15.28
N GLU A 203 25.26 -4.88 14.14
CA GLU A 203 24.73 -4.38 12.87
C GLU A 203 23.21 -4.32 12.90
N MET A 204 22.57 -5.39 13.35
CA MET A 204 21.11 -5.47 13.52
C MET A 204 20.59 -4.46 14.52
N LYS A 205 21.33 -4.19 15.61
CA LYS A 205 20.99 -3.11 16.56
C LYS A 205 20.94 -1.73 15.90
N LYS A 206 21.88 -1.42 15.00
CA LYS A 206 21.89 -0.15 14.25
C LYS A 206 20.73 -0.09 13.27
N ALA A 207 20.47 -1.16 12.53
CA ALA A 207 19.37 -1.24 11.58
C ALA A 207 18.00 -1.14 12.28
N ALA A 208 17.83 -1.78 13.43
CA ALA A 208 16.63 -1.69 14.25
C ALA A 208 16.39 -0.25 14.73
N ALA A 209 17.42 0.43 15.24
CA ALA A 209 17.30 1.83 15.67
C ALA A 209 16.91 2.77 14.51
N ALA A 210 17.51 2.60 13.33
CA ALA A 210 17.16 3.37 12.14
C ALA A 210 15.71 3.07 11.68
N SER A 211 15.33 1.79 11.64
CA SER A 211 13.99 1.34 11.27
C SER A 211 12.93 1.87 12.23
N LYS A 212 13.17 1.85 13.55
CA LYS A 212 12.25 2.38 14.57
C LYS A 212 12.06 3.90 14.45
N SER A 213 13.14 4.64 14.19
CA SER A 213 13.06 6.08 13.96
C SER A 213 12.18 6.41 12.75
N SER A 214 12.37 5.66 11.65
CA SER A 214 11.55 5.78 10.45
C SER A 214 10.10 5.33 10.70
N LEU A 215 9.88 4.23 11.44
CA LEU A 215 8.56 3.71 11.80
C LEU A 215 7.72 4.72 12.61
N LYS A 216 8.34 5.42 13.56
CA LYS A 216 7.68 6.47 14.35
C LYS A 216 7.19 7.62 13.44
N LYS A 217 8.03 8.04 12.49
CA LYS A 217 7.67 9.07 11.51
C LYS A 217 6.59 8.55 10.55
N LEU A 218 6.71 7.30 10.10
CA LEU A 218 5.77 6.62 9.24
C LEU A 218 4.36 6.58 9.85
N ARG A 219 4.23 6.12 11.10
CA ARG A 219 2.96 6.10 11.84
C ARG A 219 2.34 7.49 11.96
N LYS A 220 3.15 8.52 12.25
CA LYS A 220 2.67 9.91 12.32
C LYS A 220 2.16 10.40 10.96
N LEU A 221 2.86 10.11 9.88
CA LEU A 221 2.46 10.52 8.52
C LEU A 221 1.17 9.80 8.10
N TYR A 222 1.08 8.49 8.34
CA TYR A 222 -0.13 7.72 8.13
C TYR A 222 -1.33 8.29 8.90
N ASN A 223 -1.19 8.55 10.20
CA ASN A 223 -2.29 9.10 11.01
C ASN A 223 -2.78 10.47 10.50
N ASN A 224 -1.88 11.30 9.97
CA ASN A 224 -2.28 12.56 9.34
C ASN A 224 -2.97 12.31 7.99
N TYR A 225 -2.44 11.41 7.17
CA TYR A 225 -3.08 11.00 5.91
C TYR A 225 -4.50 10.47 6.16
N ASP A 226 -4.67 9.51 7.07
CA ASP A 226 -5.96 8.91 7.43
C ASP A 226 -6.95 9.97 7.92
N LYS A 227 -6.51 10.86 8.82
CA LYS A 227 -7.34 11.99 9.28
C LYS A 227 -7.82 12.87 8.12
N TRP A 228 -6.91 13.31 7.26
CA TRP A 228 -7.26 14.21 6.16
C TRP A 228 -8.05 13.51 5.06
N PHE A 229 -7.89 12.20 4.91
CA PHE A 229 -8.76 11.37 4.10
C PHE A 229 -10.17 11.34 4.67
N ASP A 230 -10.34 11.07 5.97
CA ASP A 230 -11.63 11.12 6.65
C ASP A 230 -12.30 12.50 6.48
N ASP A 231 -11.55 13.59 6.66
CA ASP A 231 -12.03 14.96 6.46
C ASP A 231 -12.42 15.22 4.99
N TYR A 232 -11.66 14.71 4.03
CA TYR A 232 -12.01 14.79 2.61
C TYR A 232 -13.31 14.03 2.30
N ILE A 233 -13.43 12.79 2.78
CA ILE A 233 -14.64 11.97 2.63
C ILE A 233 -15.85 12.65 3.30
N ASN A 234 -15.68 13.26 4.46
CA ASN A 234 -16.76 13.95 5.16
C ASN A 234 -17.35 15.12 4.35
N THR A 235 -16.54 15.80 3.54
CA THR A 235 -16.98 16.90 2.65
C THR A 235 -17.71 16.45 1.38
N SER A 236 -17.82 15.14 1.14
CA SER A 236 -18.56 14.60 -0.02
C SER A 236 -20.08 14.61 0.17
N SER A 237 -20.84 14.42 -0.90
CA SER A 237 -22.30 14.33 -0.85
C SER A 237 -22.81 12.91 -0.55
N LEU A 238 -21.90 11.95 -0.38
CA LEU A 238 -22.21 10.56 -0.09
C LEU A 238 -23.00 10.38 1.22
N SER A 239 -23.78 9.31 1.28
CA SER A 239 -24.49 8.91 2.50
C SER A 239 -23.50 8.58 3.63
N TYR A 240 -23.95 8.71 4.88
CA TYR A 240 -23.15 8.35 6.05
C TYR A 240 -22.60 6.92 5.96
N GLY A 241 -23.44 5.96 5.55
CA GLY A 241 -23.03 4.56 5.39
C GLY A 241 -21.89 4.39 4.37
N ASN A 242 -21.95 5.07 3.24
CA ASN A 242 -20.89 4.99 2.22
C ASN A 242 -19.60 5.71 2.68
N LYS A 243 -19.74 6.84 3.38
CA LYS A 243 -18.59 7.54 3.99
C LYS A 243 -17.87 6.62 4.97
N GLU A 244 -18.59 5.96 5.87
CA GLU A 244 -17.98 5.04 6.84
C GLU A 244 -17.29 3.86 6.17
N LYS A 245 -17.86 3.30 5.09
CA LYS A 245 -17.22 2.23 4.32
C LYS A 245 -15.89 2.71 3.69
N LEU A 246 -15.84 3.90 3.11
CA LEU A 246 -14.63 4.48 2.52
C LEU A 246 -13.53 4.76 3.55
N LYS A 247 -13.88 5.26 4.74
CA LYS A 247 -12.88 5.53 5.79
C LYS A 247 -12.23 4.26 6.35
N LYS A 248 -12.94 3.14 6.29
CA LYS A 248 -12.44 1.84 6.76
C LYS A 248 -11.37 1.25 5.86
N ILE A 249 -11.48 1.47 4.55
CA ILE A 249 -10.63 0.75 3.59
C ILE A 249 -9.16 1.20 3.66
N VAL A 250 -8.92 2.49 3.91
CA VAL A 250 -7.58 3.05 4.19
C VAL A 250 -6.92 2.39 5.41
N LYS A 251 -7.71 2.12 6.46
CA LYS A 251 -7.22 1.44 7.68
C LYS A 251 -6.92 -0.03 7.41
N PHE A 252 -7.79 -0.71 6.68
CA PHE A 252 -7.58 -2.11 6.28
C PHE A 252 -6.31 -2.28 5.42
N GLU A 253 -6.05 -1.36 4.50
CA GLU A 253 -4.81 -1.32 3.72
C GLU A 253 -3.57 -1.19 4.59
N ASN A 254 -3.60 -0.27 5.55
CA ASN A 254 -2.47 -0.08 6.45
C ASN A 254 -2.22 -1.35 7.29
N ILE A 255 -3.28 -1.97 7.82
CA ILE A 255 -3.19 -3.25 8.53
C ILE A 255 -2.53 -4.31 7.63
N SER A 256 -3.00 -4.46 6.40
CA SER A 256 -2.49 -5.46 5.45
C SER A 256 -1.01 -5.23 5.14
N ASN A 257 -0.62 -3.98 4.89
CA ASN A 257 0.76 -3.59 4.61
C ASN A 257 1.70 -3.83 5.79
N ILE A 258 1.30 -3.47 7.02
CA ILE A 258 2.13 -3.68 8.21
C ILE A 258 2.25 -5.17 8.54
N LYS A 259 1.17 -5.94 8.40
CA LYS A 259 1.21 -7.40 8.57
C LYS A 259 2.14 -8.06 7.57
N PHE A 260 2.11 -7.65 6.31
CA PHE A 260 3.04 -8.16 5.29
C PHE A 260 4.50 -7.90 5.68
N ILE A 261 4.82 -6.68 6.15
CA ILE A 261 6.17 -6.33 6.60
C ILE A 261 6.59 -7.23 7.76
N ILE A 262 5.74 -7.38 8.78
CA ILE A 262 5.98 -8.26 9.93
C ILE A 262 6.32 -9.67 9.45
N GLN A 263 5.47 -10.27 8.63
CA GLN A 263 5.68 -11.62 8.09
C GLN A 263 6.98 -11.74 7.27
N SER A 264 7.39 -10.67 6.59
CA SER A 264 8.60 -10.66 5.76
C SER A 264 9.88 -10.59 6.57
N ILE A 265 9.87 -9.88 7.71
CA ILE A 265 11.04 -9.71 8.58
C ILE A 265 10.96 -10.56 9.86
N GLU A 266 9.94 -11.38 10.02
CA GLU A 266 9.95 -12.41 11.05
C GLU A 266 11.01 -13.46 10.70
N LYS A 267 11.78 -13.86 11.72
CA LYS A 267 12.74 -14.94 11.55
C LYS A 267 11.96 -16.24 11.38
N LYS A 268 12.11 -16.89 10.23
CA LYS A 268 11.56 -18.24 10.03
C LYS A 268 12.47 -19.22 10.77
N GLU A 269 11.92 -19.98 11.71
CA GLU A 269 12.63 -21.12 12.27
C GLU A 269 12.88 -22.13 11.14
N GLU A 270 14.13 -22.54 10.94
CA GLU A 270 14.44 -23.67 10.08
C GLU A 270 13.80 -24.91 10.71
N LYS A 271 12.77 -25.46 10.06
CA LYS A 271 12.23 -26.77 10.37
C LYS A 271 12.96 -27.83 9.57
#